data_AF-T0KPJ3-F1
#
_entry.id   AF-T0KPJ3-F1
#
_cell.length_a   1.000
_cell.length_b   1.000
_cell.length_c   1.000
_cell.angle_alpha   90.00
_cell.angle_beta   90.00
_cell.angle_gamma   90.00
#
_symmetry.space_group_name_H-M   'P 1'
#
loop_
_entity.id
_entity.type
_entity.pdbx_description
1 polymer ?
#
loop_
_entity_poly.entity_id
_entity_poly.type
_entity_poly.pdbx_seq_one_letter_code
_entity_poly.pdbx_strand_id
1 'polypeptide(L)'
;MSYFLHEAQTSLLIVGNDNLIWTAYFFTDTYNGRPGETNHEDLSFFQQPSEGDELFYDPLTMGQHDANVSIWDPREYFCLIVRIRLGLIKEEWAYISSFFMEKIGASRVLKLDIPSFLEPTGLGSAEAHARAIENAYDWITKATRILHCLTSNLTRVIQTWSFFVKDNIRDVLGGSSE
;
A
#
# COMPACT_ATOMS: atom_id res chain seq x y z
N MET A 1 17.79 11.93 -9.94
CA MET A 1 16.34 11.68 -9.76
C MET A 1 16.15 11.14 -8.34
N SER A 2 15.45 11.86 -7.48
CA SER A 2 15.23 11.48 -6.08
C SER A 2 13.96 10.65 -5.94
N TYR A 3 14.03 9.51 -5.26
CA TYR A 3 12.87 8.66 -4.96
C TYR A 3 12.32 8.99 -3.57
N PHE A 4 10.99 9.05 -3.44
CA PHE A 4 10.31 9.34 -2.18
C PHE A 4 9.31 8.22 -1.88
N LEU A 5 9.22 7.87 -0.59
CA LEU A 5 8.15 7.02 -0.08
C LEU A 5 7.04 7.95 0.40
N HIS A 6 5.83 7.75 -0.10
CA HIS A 6 4.65 8.50 0.29
C HIS A 6 3.85 7.68 1.31
N GLU A 7 3.43 8.32 2.39
CA GLU A 7 2.56 7.71 3.40
C GLU A 7 1.10 7.89 2.99
N ALA A 8 0.43 6.79 2.64
CA ALA A 8 -0.99 6.80 2.32
C ALA A 8 -1.82 6.44 3.56
N GLN A 9 -2.91 7.15 3.78
CA GLN A 9 -3.89 6.85 4.81
C GLN A 9 -5.28 6.60 4.23
N THR A 10 -5.96 5.61 4.81
CA THR A 10 -7.35 5.29 4.53
C THR A 10 -8.10 5.10 5.85
N SER A 11 -9.35 5.57 5.93
CA SER A 11 -10.22 5.44 7.10
C SER A 11 -11.62 5.04 6.67
N LEU A 12 -12.18 4.01 7.30
CA LEU A 12 -13.54 3.50 7.08
C LEU A 12 -14.34 3.64 8.37
N LEU A 13 -15.54 4.19 8.26
CA LEU A 13 -16.50 4.34 9.35
C LEU A 13 -17.88 3.89 8.87
N ILE A 14 -18.52 2.97 9.59
CA ILE A 14 -19.93 2.62 9.36
C ILE A 14 -20.71 3.03 10.60
N VAL A 15 -21.76 3.82 10.41
CA VAL A 15 -22.63 4.33 11.48
C VAL A 15 -24.09 4.11 11.11
N GLY A 16 -24.90 3.69 12.08
CA GLY A 16 -26.32 3.45 11.86
C GLY A 16 -27.08 3.56 13.17
N ASN A 17 -28.38 3.84 13.06
CA ASN A 17 -29.27 3.82 14.22
C ASN A 17 -29.63 2.37 14.60
N ASP A 18 -29.68 1.49 13.60
CA ASP A 18 -29.95 0.06 13.74
C ASP A 18 -29.29 -0.71 12.58
N ASN A 19 -29.52 -2.03 12.52
CA ASN A 19 -28.93 -2.91 11.49
C ASN A 19 -29.59 -2.78 10.12
N LEU A 20 -30.69 -2.03 9.99
CA LEU A 20 -31.43 -1.85 8.73
C LEU A 20 -31.09 -0.50 8.07
N ILE A 21 -30.74 0.51 8.87
CA ILE A 21 -30.43 1.87 8.41
C ILE A 21 -29.07 2.28 8.92
N TRP A 22 -28.09 2.20 8.03
CA TRP A 22 -26.71 2.57 8.27
C TRP A 22 -26.08 3.25 7.05
N THR A 23 -24.99 3.97 7.30
CA THR A 23 -24.23 4.76 6.33
C THR A 23 -22.74 4.46 6.51
N ALA A 24 -22.04 4.20 5.40
CA ALA A 24 -20.59 4.05 5.38
C ALA A 24 -19.91 5.32 4.85
N TYR A 25 -18.89 5.77 5.56
CA TYR A 25 -17.98 6.84 5.18
C TYR A 25 -16.59 6.27 4.96
N PHE A 26 -15.97 6.64 3.84
CA PHE A 26 -14.64 6.19 3.49
C PHE A 26 -13.79 7.39 3.05
N PHE A 27 -12.65 7.56 3.72
CA PHE A 27 -11.70 8.63 3.46
C PHE A 27 -10.40 8.00 3.00
N THR A 28 -9.88 8.40 1.85
CA THR A 28 -8.65 7.84 1.29
C THR A 28 -7.85 8.92 0.57
N ASP A 29 -6.53 8.79 0.64
CA ASP A 29 -5.62 9.67 -0.07
C ASP A 29 -5.58 9.32 -1.58
N THR A 30 -5.90 10.29 -2.43
CA THR A 30 -5.99 10.10 -3.89
C THR A 30 -4.75 10.56 -4.66
N TYR A 31 -3.76 11.15 -3.98
CA TYR A 31 -2.58 11.76 -4.61
C TYR A 31 -1.55 10.72 -5.10
N ASN A 32 -1.75 9.44 -4.80
CA ASN A 32 -0.82 8.35 -5.10
C ASN A 32 -0.99 7.75 -6.50
N GLY A 33 -1.76 8.39 -7.39
CA GLY A 33 -1.97 7.91 -8.75
C GLY A 33 -0.64 7.78 -9.51
N ARG A 34 -0.36 6.59 -10.04
CA ARG A 34 0.84 6.38 -10.86
C ARG A 34 0.63 7.01 -12.25
N PRO A 35 1.65 7.67 -12.82
CA PRO A 35 1.54 8.23 -14.16
C PRO A 35 1.18 7.14 -15.19
N GLY A 36 0.03 7.27 -15.85
CA GLY A 36 -0.44 6.32 -16.87
C GLY A 36 -1.24 5.12 -16.34
N GLU A 37 -1.45 5.00 -15.02
CA GLU A 37 -2.41 4.05 -14.45
C GLU A 37 -3.73 4.75 -14.15
N THR A 38 -4.85 4.05 -14.35
CA THR A 38 -6.17 4.53 -13.94
C THR A 38 -6.20 4.65 -12.42
N ASN A 39 -6.51 5.85 -11.91
CA ASN A 39 -6.70 6.05 -10.48
C ASN A 39 -8.04 5.44 -10.07
N HIS A 40 -8.03 4.20 -9.59
CA HIS A 40 -9.23 3.50 -9.14
C HIS A 40 -9.86 4.12 -7.87
N GLU A 41 -9.22 5.13 -7.25
CA GLU A 41 -9.80 5.94 -6.18
C GLU A 41 -10.57 7.17 -6.72
N ASP A 42 -10.56 7.41 -8.04
CA ASP A 42 -11.36 8.46 -8.67
C ASP A 42 -12.82 8.01 -8.79
N LEU A 43 -13.70 8.71 -8.07
CA LEU A 43 -15.14 8.44 -8.07
C LEU A 43 -15.77 8.59 -9.46
N SER A 44 -15.17 9.37 -10.36
CA SER A 44 -15.68 9.51 -11.73
C SER A 44 -15.75 8.17 -12.48
N PHE A 45 -14.88 7.21 -12.13
CA PHE A 45 -14.87 5.87 -12.71
C PHE A 45 -16.12 5.05 -12.36
N PHE A 46 -16.73 5.31 -11.20
CA PHE A 46 -17.89 4.55 -10.72
C PHE A 46 -19.23 5.27 -11.00
N GLN A 47 -19.19 6.51 -11.47
CA GLN A 47 -20.38 7.33 -11.71
C GLN A 47 -21.06 7.09 -13.06
N GLN A 48 -20.42 6.39 -13.99
CA GLN A 48 -20.98 6.11 -15.31
C GLN A 48 -21.17 4.61 -15.51
N PRO A 49 -22.41 4.10 -15.52
CA PRO A 49 -22.66 2.81 -16.13
C PRO A 49 -22.25 2.91 -17.60
N SER A 50 -21.39 2.02 -18.08
CA SER A 50 -21.10 1.93 -19.51
C SER A 50 -22.42 1.72 -20.27
N GLU A 51 -22.61 2.39 -21.40
CA GLU A 51 -23.85 2.26 -22.19
C GLU A 51 -24.16 0.77 -22.43
N GLY A 52 -25.22 0.27 -21.80
CA GLY A 52 -25.65 -1.13 -21.87
C GLY A 52 -25.34 -2.01 -20.65
N ASP A 53 -24.71 -1.47 -19.60
CA ASP A 53 -24.43 -2.16 -18.34
C ASP A 53 -25.45 -1.76 -17.27
N GLU A 54 -26.19 -2.73 -16.72
CA GLU A 54 -27.17 -2.51 -15.64
C GLU A 54 -26.53 -2.51 -14.24
N LEU A 55 -25.21 -2.73 -14.18
CA LEU A 55 -24.44 -2.79 -12.95
C LEU A 55 -24.11 -1.40 -12.42
N PHE A 56 -24.34 -1.19 -11.12
CA PHE A 56 -23.89 0.00 -10.41
C PHE A 56 -22.70 -0.39 -9.55
N TYR A 57 -21.56 0.26 -9.74
CA TYR A 57 -20.34 -0.12 -9.04
C TYR A 57 -20.27 0.57 -7.68
N ASP A 58 -20.07 -0.21 -6.61
CA ASP A 58 -19.85 0.34 -5.28
C ASP A 58 -18.40 0.87 -5.15
N PRO A 59 -18.20 2.20 -5.02
CA PRO A 59 -16.86 2.80 -4.94
C PRO A 59 -16.09 2.39 -3.68
N LEU A 60 -16.76 2.07 -2.56
CA LEU A 60 -16.07 1.63 -1.34
C LEU A 60 -15.41 0.26 -1.55
N THR A 61 -15.98 -0.56 -2.42
CA THR A 61 -15.45 -1.86 -2.85
C THR A 61 -14.60 -1.80 -4.11
N MET A 62 -14.23 -0.60 -4.57
CA MET A 62 -13.46 -0.42 -5.82
C MET A 62 -14.18 -1.00 -7.04
N GLY A 63 -15.52 -1.00 -7.02
CA GLY A 63 -16.36 -1.59 -8.06
C GLY A 63 -16.33 -3.11 -8.13
N GLN A 64 -15.82 -3.81 -7.10
CA GLN A 64 -15.87 -5.28 -7.05
C GLN A 64 -17.21 -5.83 -6.56
N HIS A 65 -18.09 -4.96 -6.04
CA HIS A 65 -19.44 -5.30 -5.61
C HIS A 65 -20.46 -4.45 -6.38
N ASP A 66 -21.55 -5.10 -6.79
CA ASP A 66 -22.70 -4.44 -7.39
C ASP A 66 -23.52 -3.74 -6.29
N ALA A 67 -23.62 -2.42 -6.36
CA ALA A 67 -24.36 -1.60 -5.43
C ALA A 67 -25.87 -1.93 -5.42
N ASN A 68 -26.41 -2.58 -6.46
CA ASN A 68 -27.79 -3.06 -6.47
C ASN A 68 -28.00 -4.32 -5.61
N VAL A 69 -26.93 -5.05 -5.29
CA VAL A 69 -26.99 -6.24 -4.46
C VAL A 69 -26.83 -5.83 -3.00
N SER A 70 -27.95 -5.79 -2.26
CA SER A 70 -27.95 -5.38 -0.86
C SER A 70 -27.19 -6.34 0.04
N ILE A 71 -26.26 -5.80 0.82
CA ILE A 71 -25.66 -6.48 1.98
C ILE A 71 -26.41 -5.94 3.20
N TRP A 72 -27.10 -6.82 3.93
CA TRP A 72 -27.99 -6.39 5.02
C TRP A 72 -27.23 -6.13 6.32
N ASP A 73 -26.19 -6.91 6.60
CA ASP A 73 -25.40 -6.75 7.82
C ASP A 73 -24.28 -5.70 7.61
N PRO A 74 -24.29 -4.58 8.35
CA PRO A 74 -23.22 -3.57 8.25
C PRO A 74 -21.83 -4.14 8.58
N ARG A 75 -21.74 -5.18 9.43
CA ARG A 75 -20.48 -5.86 9.75
C ARG A 75 -19.96 -6.66 8.57
N GLU A 76 -20.84 -7.35 7.84
CA GLU A 76 -20.45 -8.05 6.62
C GLU A 76 -19.95 -7.07 5.56
N TYR A 77 -20.64 -5.94 5.42
CA TYR A 77 -20.23 -4.88 4.49
C TYR A 77 -18.85 -4.28 4.88
N PHE A 78 -18.64 -4.00 6.17
CA PHE A 78 -17.34 -3.59 6.69
C PHE A 78 -16.23 -4.58 6.34
N CYS A 79 -16.45 -5.87 6.63
CA CYS A 79 -15.48 -6.93 6.36
C CYS A 79 -15.19 -7.07 4.86
N LEU A 80 -16.20 -6.90 4.00
CA LEU A 80 -16.03 -6.91 2.55
C LEU A 80 -15.10 -5.78 2.10
N ILE A 81 -15.37 -4.54 2.52
CA ILE A 81 -14.54 -3.37 2.17
C ILE A 81 -13.10 -3.59 2.67
N VAL A 82 -12.93 -3.96 3.94
CA VAL A 82 -11.61 -4.17 4.53
C VAL A 82 -10.82 -5.25 3.78
N ARG A 83 -11.46 -6.37 3.42
CA ARG A 83 -10.82 -7.44 2.64
C ARG A 83 -10.29 -6.93 1.30
N ILE A 84 -11.11 -6.17 0.57
CA ILE A 84 -10.76 -5.62 -0.75
C ILE A 84 -9.60 -4.64 -0.60
N ARG A 85 -9.71 -3.69 0.34
CA ARG A 85 -8.69 -2.66 0.57
C ARG A 85 -7.36 -3.24 1.06
N LEU A 86 -7.39 -4.29 1.89
CA LEU A 86 -6.17 -5.02 2.28
C LEU A 86 -5.50 -5.72 1.10
N GLY A 87 -6.28 -6.20 0.12
CA GLY A 87 -5.75 -6.72 -1.14
C GLY A 87 -4.91 -5.69 -1.87
N LEU A 88 -5.44 -4.48 -2.03
CA LEU A 88 -4.71 -3.37 -2.67
C LEU A 88 -3.47 -2.95 -1.88
N ILE A 89 -3.59 -2.83 -0.55
CA ILE A 89 -2.45 -2.53 0.31
C ILE A 89 -1.33 -3.56 0.07
N LYS A 90 -1.68 -4.86 0.02
CA LYS A 90 -0.72 -5.93 -0.27
C LYS A 90 -0.04 -5.76 -1.64
N GLU A 91 -0.80 -5.41 -2.68
CA GLU A 91 -0.25 -5.17 -4.02
C GLU A 91 0.72 -3.98 -4.05
N GLU A 92 0.38 -2.86 -3.40
CA GLU A 92 1.28 -1.71 -3.25
C GLU A 92 2.56 -2.08 -2.50
N TRP A 93 2.46 -2.87 -1.43
CA TRP A 93 3.64 -3.38 -0.72
C TRP A 93 4.51 -4.28 -1.61
N ALA A 94 3.90 -5.16 -2.41
CA ALA A 94 4.62 -6.02 -3.34
C ALA A 94 5.33 -5.22 -4.44
N TYR A 95 4.67 -4.16 -4.93
CA TYR A 95 5.27 -3.23 -5.88
C TYR A 95 6.46 -2.49 -5.27
N ILE A 96 6.32 -1.89 -4.08
CA ILE A 96 7.40 -1.20 -3.38
C ILE A 96 8.59 -2.14 -3.14
N SER A 97 8.33 -3.39 -2.74
CA SER A 97 9.37 -4.40 -2.54
C SER A 97 10.09 -4.72 -3.85
N SER A 98 9.35 -4.94 -4.94
CA SER A 98 9.91 -5.24 -6.27
C SER A 98 10.74 -4.07 -6.80
N PHE A 99 10.22 -2.85 -6.69
CA PHE A 99 10.91 -1.62 -7.06
C PHE A 99 12.22 -1.46 -6.27
N PHE A 100 12.18 -1.68 -4.97
CA PHE A 100 13.37 -1.57 -4.12
C PHE A 100 14.42 -2.63 -4.46
N MET A 101 13.99 -3.88 -4.72
CA MET A 101 14.86 -4.97 -5.17
C MET A 101 15.48 -4.68 -6.53
N GLU A 102 14.72 -4.13 -7.47
CA GLU A 102 15.23 -3.71 -8.78
C GLU A 102 16.27 -2.60 -8.61
N LYS A 103 16.01 -1.57 -7.79
CA LYS A 103 16.97 -0.47 -7.60
C LYS A 103 18.23 -0.91 -6.87
N ILE A 104 18.14 -1.76 -5.85
CA ILE A 104 19.33 -2.36 -5.22
C ILE A 104 20.07 -3.27 -6.21
N GLY A 105 19.34 -4.10 -6.96
CA GLY A 105 19.91 -4.99 -7.96
C GLY A 105 20.64 -4.21 -9.05
N ALA A 106 20.02 -3.16 -9.56
CA ALA A 106 20.62 -2.23 -10.51
C ALA A 106 21.82 -1.50 -9.91
N SER A 107 21.82 -1.11 -8.64
CA SER A 107 23.01 -0.56 -7.95
C SER A 107 24.13 -1.58 -7.75
N ARG A 108 23.80 -2.88 -7.64
CA ARG A 108 24.80 -3.96 -7.59
C ARG A 108 25.38 -4.28 -8.97
N VAL A 109 24.55 -4.22 -10.02
CA VAL A 109 24.95 -4.47 -11.43
C VAL A 109 25.65 -3.26 -12.05
N LEU A 110 25.24 -2.04 -11.70
CA LEU A 110 25.94 -0.78 -11.96
C LEU A 110 27.01 -0.57 -10.89
N LYS A 111 28.01 -1.45 -10.85
CA LYS A 111 29.31 -1.25 -10.18
C LYS A 111 29.26 -0.38 -8.92
N LEU A 112 28.76 -0.96 -7.83
CA LEU A 112 29.54 -0.87 -6.60
C LEU A 112 30.81 -1.71 -6.83
N ASP A 113 31.79 -1.13 -7.53
CA ASP A 113 33.18 -1.58 -7.52
C ASP A 113 33.72 -1.36 -6.09
N ILE A 114 33.17 -2.04 -5.08
CA ILE A 114 33.68 -1.98 -3.71
C ILE A 114 35.11 -2.57 -3.60
N PRO A 115 35.66 -3.36 -4.56
CA PRO A 115 37.08 -3.72 -4.57
C PRO A 115 38.00 -3.00 -5.59
N SER A 116 37.56 -1.99 -6.35
CA SER A 116 38.50 -1.21 -7.22
C SER A 116 39.07 0.04 -6.52
N PHE A 117 38.76 0.22 -5.23
CA PHE A 117 39.10 1.38 -4.41
C PHE A 117 40.60 1.47 -4.02
N LEU A 118 41.46 0.56 -4.47
CA LEU A 118 42.84 0.43 -3.94
C LEU A 118 43.99 0.87 -4.85
N GLU A 119 43.75 1.34 -6.09
CA GLU A 119 44.86 1.87 -6.91
C GLU A 119 44.68 3.36 -7.25
N PRO A 120 45.29 4.26 -6.44
CA PRO A 120 45.26 5.69 -6.70
C PRO A 120 46.31 6.06 -7.75
N THR A 121 45.97 5.98 -9.03
CA THR A 121 46.73 6.65 -10.09
C THR A 121 46.27 8.11 -10.24
N GLY A 122 46.77 9.00 -9.38
CA GLY A 122 46.78 10.46 -9.63
C GLY A 122 46.08 11.35 -8.60
N LEU A 123 46.57 12.59 -8.45
CA LEU A 123 46.15 13.58 -7.45
C LEU A 123 44.66 13.99 -7.55
N GLY A 124 44.06 13.96 -8.75
CA GLY A 124 42.63 14.19 -8.96
C GLY A 124 41.73 13.00 -8.60
N SER A 125 42.32 11.83 -8.33
CA SER A 125 41.63 10.59 -7.97
C SER A 125 41.13 10.61 -6.52
N ALA A 126 41.85 11.24 -5.59
CA ALA A 126 41.53 11.22 -4.16
C ALA A 126 40.24 11.99 -3.80
N GLU A 127 40.01 13.17 -4.38
CA GLU A 127 38.77 13.93 -4.16
C GLU A 127 37.55 13.29 -4.83
N ALA A 128 37.74 12.68 -6.01
CA ALA A 128 36.68 11.92 -6.67
C ALA A 128 36.30 10.68 -5.84
N HIS A 129 37.30 10.02 -5.27
CA HIS A 129 37.14 8.88 -4.39
C HIS A 129 36.44 9.23 -3.07
N ALA A 130 36.86 10.32 -2.41
CA ALA A 130 36.21 10.80 -1.19
C ALA A 130 34.72 11.12 -1.41
N ARG A 131 34.39 11.80 -2.52
CA ARG A 131 32.99 12.07 -2.92
C ARG A 131 32.21 10.80 -3.21
N ALA A 132 32.83 9.80 -3.83
CA ALA A 132 32.18 8.52 -4.08
C ALA A 132 31.84 7.77 -2.78
N ILE A 133 32.74 7.78 -1.79
CA ILE A 133 32.50 7.20 -0.46
C ILE A 133 31.35 7.92 0.23
N GLU A 134 31.35 9.25 0.22
CA GLU A 134 30.30 10.06 0.85
C GLU A 134 28.93 9.79 0.22
N ASN A 135 28.85 9.73 -1.11
CA ASN A 135 27.63 9.41 -1.84
C ASN A 135 27.14 7.98 -1.55
N ALA A 136 28.05 7.01 -1.46
CA ALA A 136 27.70 5.63 -1.11
C ALA A 136 27.16 5.54 0.32
N TYR A 137 27.78 6.24 1.26
CA TYR A 137 27.33 6.30 2.65
C TYR A 137 25.96 6.96 2.79
N ASP A 138 25.72 8.09 2.10
CA ASP A 138 24.42 8.77 2.07
C ASP A 138 23.33 7.87 1.46
N TRP A 139 23.65 7.16 0.38
CA TRP A 139 22.73 6.18 -0.22
C TRP A 139 22.39 5.03 0.74
N ILE A 140 23.39 4.40 1.38
CA ILE A 140 23.18 3.31 2.36
C ILE A 140 22.30 3.80 3.51
N THR A 141 22.56 5.01 4.01
CA THR A 141 21.80 5.60 5.11
C THR A 141 20.33 5.81 4.72
N LYS A 142 20.08 6.37 3.53
CA LYS A 142 18.72 6.56 3.00
C LYS A 142 18.00 5.24 2.76
N ALA A 143 18.67 4.25 2.15
CA ALA A 143 18.12 2.93 1.88
C ALA A 143 17.75 2.20 3.18
N THR A 144 18.63 2.24 4.18
CA THR A 144 18.40 1.64 5.51
C THR A 144 17.21 2.30 6.21
N ARG A 145 17.10 3.62 6.14
CA ARG A 145 15.95 4.35 6.72
C ARG A 145 14.63 3.92 6.09
N ILE A 146 14.58 3.85 4.75
CA ILE A 146 13.38 3.41 4.02
C ILE A 146 13.02 1.98 4.42
N LEU A 147 13.97 1.06 4.40
CA LEU A 147 13.75 -0.34 4.81
C LEU A 147 13.19 -0.45 6.24
N HIS A 148 13.73 0.33 7.17
CA HIS A 148 13.25 0.35 8.55
C HIS A 148 11.80 0.84 8.63
N CYS A 149 11.46 1.95 7.95
CA CYS A 149 10.09 2.44 7.88
C CYS A 149 9.12 1.41 7.28
N LEU A 150 9.51 0.78 6.16
CA LEU A 150 8.70 -0.25 5.50
C LEU A 150 8.47 -1.45 6.42
N THR A 151 9.53 -1.96 7.06
CA THR A 151 9.45 -3.13 7.95
C THR A 151 8.60 -2.82 9.19
N SER A 152 8.78 -1.64 9.79
CA SER A 152 8.00 -1.21 10.96
C SER A 152 6.51 -1.10 10.64
N ASN A 153 6.17 -0.43 9.53
CA ASN A 153 4.77 -0.25 9.11
C ASN A 153 4.11 -1.57 8.75
N LEU A 154 4.80 -2.45 8.01
CA LEU A 154 4.27 -3.77 7.66
C LEU A 154 4.06 -4.64 8.90
N THR A 155 5.00 -4.60 9.85
CA THR A 155 4.86 -5.31 11.13
C THR A 155 3.63 -4.82 11.89
N ARG A 156 3.41 -3.50 11.94
CA ARG A 156 2.24 -2.91 12.59
C ARG A 156 0.95 -3.36 11.91
N VAL A 157 0.88 -3.36 10.58
CA VAL A 157 -0.29 -3.85 9.81
C VAL A 157 -0.58 -5.32 10.14
N ILE A 158 0.44 -6.18 10.12
CA ILE A 158 0.29 -7.61 10.43
C ILE A 158 -0.19 -7.82 11.87
N GLN A 159 0.39 -7.11 12.84
CA GLN A 159 0.00 -7.19 14.24
C GLN A 159 -1.44 -6.74 14.43
N THR A 160 -1.82 -5.56 13.94
CA THR A 160 -3.19 -5.04 14.05
C THR A 160 -4.19 -6.00 13.39
N TRP A 161 -3.86 -6.55 12.22
CA TRP A 161 -4.70 -7.55 11.55
C TRP A 161 -4.86 -8.82 12.40
N SER A 162 -3.80 -9.32 13.01
CA SER A 162 -3.86 -10.50 13.87
C SER A 162 -4.77 -10.30 15.10
N PHE A 163 -4.75 -9.10 15.70
CA PHE A 163 -5.67 -8.74 16.77
C PHE A 163 -7.10 -8.65 16.28
N PHE A 164 -7.32 -7.94 15.16
CA PHE A 164 -8.65 -7.82 14.56
C PHE A 164 -9.27 -9.20 14.29
N VAL A 165 -8.50 -10.11 13.70
CA VAL A 165 -8.92 -11.49 13.42
C VAL A 165 -9.23 -12.26 14.70
N LYS A 166 -8.35 -12.18 15.71
CA LYS A 166 -8.54 -12.90 16.97
C LYS A 166 -9.80 -12.47 17.73
N ASP A 167 -10.09 -11.18 17.72
CA ASP A 167 -11.22 -10.61 18.45
C ASP A 167 -12.53 -10.75 17.66
N ASN A 168 -12.50 -10.60 16.33
CA ASN A 168 -13.73 -10.65 15.52
C ASN A 168 -14.12 -12.05 15.02
N ILE A 169 -13.18 -12.98 14.81
CA ILE A 169 -13.53 -14.35 14.36
C ILE A 169 -14.09 -15.20 15.50
N ARG A 170 -13.73 -14.91 16.76
CA ARG A 170 -14.31 -15.59 17.94
C ARG A 170 -15.81 -15.35 18.08
N ASP A 171 -16.28 -14.14 17.76
CA ASP A 171 -17.71 -13.81 17.82
C ASP A 171 -18.50 -14.46 16.67
N VAL A 172 -17.89 -14.62 15.50
CA VAL A 172 -18.56 -15.23 14.33
C VAL A 172 -18.67 -16.75 14.46
N LEU A 173 -17.75 -17.41 15.18
CA LEU A 173 -17.76 -18.86 15.41
C LEU A 173 -18.32 -19.27 16.79
N GLY A 174 -18.64 -18.32 17.67
CA GLY A 174 -19.19 -18.57 19.00
C GLY A 174 -20.73 -18.69 19.07
N GLY A 175 -21.42 -18.40 17.96
CA GLY A 175 -22.88 -18.45 17.85
C GLY A 175 -23.40 -19.74 17.22
N SER A 176 -23.00 -20.90 17.72
CA SER A 176 -23.59 -22.20 17.33
C SER A 176 -23.41 -23.22 18.44
N SER A 177 -24.23 -23.11 19.48
CA SER A 177 -24.58 -24.23 20.35
C SER A 177 -26.00 -23.96 20.85
N GLU A 178 -26.95 -24.64 20.23
CA GLU A 178 -28.28 -24.92 20.77
C GLU A 178 -28.17 -25.64 22.13
#